data_AF-A0A7W0NN38-F1
#
_entry.id   AF-A0A7W0NN38-F1
#
_cell.length_a   1.000
_cell.length_b   1.000
_cell.length_c   1.000
_cell.angle_alpha   90.00
_cell.angle_beta   90.00
_cell.angle_gamma   90.00
#
_symmetry.space_group_name_H-M   'P 1'
#
loop_
_entity.id
_entity.type
_entity.pdbx_description
1 polymer ?
#
loop_
_entity_poly.entity_id
_entity_poly.type
_entity_poly.pdbx_seq_one_letter_code
_entity_poly.pdbx_strand_id
1 'polypeptide(L)'
;MTTRVLIALLAVALVGGCTGSPATPDASRRPQPAASHRAGDGTACSEVHKLVRRVQRGYTGRGSPDISLIPTAPNYIGTTEMPAHSGPWDFLAEVPLALYGPGFIRGRGTIDRRATMADLAPTQARLIGFDRWPGRDGRVLEDALAKGPEAPPRAVVTIVWDGGGNNVLRQHPRSWPYLRTIMQRGTSFANMTIGSSPSVTPPVHTTLGTGAFPATHGIPALKLRTRDNRYVDPFEGLDPGRIRVGTLADLYDKAKGNRPVTGAFGAVDWHLGMIGQGSDWPGGDRDPVVLLNYLAETLSNEAIYTLPAIEDPAALAGYTDALDARDGELDLQWRGHDLGIETVRYASPAHVAYQQHLLERFIAATHIGEDPIPDLLYVNFKMTDDAGHSWGMTSPETADVLRAQDRALRRLVRSLDRTVGPKRWALMVTADHGQMPYPRESGGWAIAGSELQADANAALDHTDNG
;
A
#
# COMPACT_ATOMS: atom_id res chain seq x y z
N MET A 1 31.96 9.91 21.95
CA MET A 1 31.79 8.50 21.49
C MET A 1 30.70 8.51 20.44
N THR A 2 31.10 8.47 19.18
CA THR A 2 30.24 8.59 18.00
C THR A 2 29.76 7.21 17.56
N THR A 3 28.46 6.95 17.68
CA THR A 3 27.84 5.71 17.19
C THR A 3 27.59 5.85 15.69
N ARG A 4 28.29 5.03 14.89
CA ARG A 4 28.10 4.95 13.44
C ARG A 4 26.92 4.03 13.15
N VAL A 5 25.91 4.55 12.47
CA VAL A 5 24.81 3.79 11.85
C VAL A 5 25.38 3.13 10.60
N LEU A 6 25.32 1.80 10.52
CA LEU A 6 25.75 1.03 9.35
C LEU A 6 24.61 1.04 8.31
N ILE A 7 24.85 1.65 7.16
CA ILE A 7 23.99 1.55 5.98
C ILE A 7 24.46 0.33 5.19
N ALA A 8 23.62 -0.71 5.12
CA ALA A 8 23.89 -1.89 4.32
C ALA A 8 23.55 -1.61 2.83
N LEU A 9 24.59 -1.41 2.02
CA LEU A 9 24.53 -1.46 0.56
C LEU A 9 24.63 -2.94 0.14
N LEU A 10 23.52 -3.52 -0.34
CA LEU A 10 23.55 -4.87 -0.89
C LEU A 10 23.90 -4.82 -2.39
N ALA A 11 25.13 -5.20 -2.71
CA ALA A 11 25.56 -5.51 -4.06
C ALA A 11 25.51 -7.03 -4.25
N VAL A 12 24.62 -7.52 -5.11
CA VAL A 12 24.54 -8.95 -5.46
C VAL A 12 25.43 -9.21 -6.68
N ALA A 13 26.52 -9.95 -6.46
CA ALA A 13 27.33 -10.53 -7.51
C ALA A 13 26.84 -11.97 -7.76
N LEU A 14 26.39 -12.26 -8.98
CA LEU A 14 26.05 -13.62 -9.42
C LEU A 14 27.20 -14.17 -10.27
N VAL A 15 27.80 -15.28 -9.82
CA VAL A 15 28.69 -16.13 -10.62
C VAL A 15 28.14 -17.55 -10.62
N GLY A 16 27.83 -18.04 -11.83
CA GLY A 16 28.13 -19.40 -12.27
C GLY A 16 27.05 -20.47 -12.15
N GLY A 17 26.72 -21.10 -13.29
CA GLY A 17 26.31 -22.50 -13.32
C GLY A 17 25.12 -22.85 -14.20
N CYS A 18 25.28 -22.83 -15.52
CA CYS A 18 24.36 -23.50 -16.44
C CYS A 18 24.42 -25.02 -16.25
N THR A 19 23.27 -25.70 -16.09
CA THR A 19 22.77 -26.82 -16.93
C THR A 19 21.53 -27.46 -16.29
N GLY A 20 20.42 -27.53 -17.02
CA GLY A 20 19.23 -28.30 -16.65
C GLY A 20 18.08 -28.11 -17.64
N SER A 21 17.72 -29.20 -18.32
CA SER A 21 16.87 -29.30 -19.53
C SER A 21 15.45 -28.68 -19.47
N PRO A 22 14.85 -28.34 -20.63
CA PRO A 22 13.56 -27.66 -20.70
C PRO A 22 12.40 -28.59 -20.31
N ALA A 23 11.62 -28.18 -19.32
CA ALA A 23 10.33 -28.78 -19.00
C ALA A 23 9.31 -28.43 -20.11
N THR A 24 8.62 -29.46 -20.61
CA THR A 24 7.51 -29.34 -21.55
C THR A 24 6.37 -28.49 -20.97
N PRO A 25 5.82 -27.51 -21.71
CA PRO A 25 4.75 -26.65 -21.20
C PRO A 25 3.44 -27.42 -21.02
N ASP A 26 2.89 -27.34 -19.81
CA ASP A 26 1.55 -27.82 -19.47
C ASP A 26 0.48 -27.01 -20.21
N ALA A 27 -0.33 -27.70 -21.01
CA ALA A 27 -1.38 -27.15 -21.87
C ALA A 27 -2.64 -26.70 -21.09
N SER A 28 -2.60 -26.64 -19.77
CA SER A 28 -3.76 -26.27 -18.92
C SER A 28 -3.92 -24.76 -18.66
N ARG A 29 -2.93 -23.92 -19.01
CA ARG A 29 -3.02 -22.45 -18.86
C ARG A 29 -3.76 -21.83 -20.04
N ARG A 30 -4.98 -21.35 -19.81
CA ARG A 30 -5.69 -20.50 -20.79
C ARG A 30 -4.91 -19.19 -20.98
N PRO A 31 -4.47 -18.85 -22.20
CA PRO A 31 -3.98 -17.51 -22.50
C PRO A 31 -5.12 -16.51 -22.25
N GLN A 32 -4.84 -15.41 -21.56
CA GLN A 32 -5.73 -14.26 -21.67
C GLN A 32 -5.64 -13.75 -23.11
N PRO A 33 -6.77 -13.47 -23.78
CA PRO A 33 -6.70 -12.75 -25.05
C PRO A 33 -6.09 -11.38 -24.78
N ALA A 34 -4.97 -11.09 -25.44
CA ALA A 34 -4.49 -9.73 -25.57
C ALA A 34 -5.68 -8.84 -25.97
N ALA A 35 -5.90 -7.76 -25.23
CA ALA A 35 -6.98 -6.83 -25.53
C ALA A 35 -6.85 -6.36 -26.98
N SER A 36 -7.71 -6.88 -27.86
CA SER A 36 -7.77 -6.43 -29.24
C SER A 36 -8.40 -5.04 -29.24
N HIS A 37 -7.57 -4.01 -29.15
CA HIS A 37 -8.01 -2.63 -29.34
C HIS A 37 -8.32 -2.42 -30.83
N ARG A 38 -9.57 -2.68 -31.24
CA ARG A 38 -10.11 -2.02 -32.43
C ARG A 38 -10.36 -0.57 -32.06
N ALA A 39 -9.46 0.30 -32.50
CA ALA A 39 -9.64 1.74 -32.42
C ALA A 39 -10.89 2.13 -33.22
N GLY A 40 -11.97 2.49 -32.50
CA GLY A 40 -13.00 3.37 -33.04
C GLY A 40 -12.61 4.79 -32.68
N ASP A 41 -12.70 5.72 -33.63
CA ASP A 41 -12.12 7.07 -33.57
C ASP A 41 -12.54 7.97 -32.39
N GLY A 42 -13.41 7.50 -31.48
CA GLY A 42 -13.77 8.19 -30.23
C GLY A 42 -13.20 7.60 -28.94
N THR A 43 -12.83 6.31 -28.91
CA THR A 43 -12.36 5.63 -27.69
C THR A 43 -10.87 5.82 -27.42
N ALA A 44 -10.06 5.96 -28.48
CA ALA A 44 -8.63 6.22 -28.33
C ALA A 44 -8.36 7.57 -27.62
N CYS A 45 -9.11 8.62 -28.00
CA CYS A 45 -8.96 9.94 -27.38
C CYS A 45 -9.42 9.97 -25.91
N SER A 46 -10.47 9.20 -25.54
CA SER A 46 -10.92 9.14 -24.14
C SER A 46 -9.89 8.46 -23.23
N GLU A 47 -9.22 7.40 -23.71
CA GLU A 47 -8.17 6.73 -22.95
C GLU A 47 -6.93 7.61 -22.78
N VAL A 48 -6.52 8.34 -23.81
CA VAL A 48 -5.41 9.31 -23.70
C VAL A 48 -5.77 10.44 -22.73
N HIS A 49 -7.00 10.98 -22.78
CA HIS A 49 -7.41 12.00 -21.80
C HIS A 49 -7.42 11.49 -20.36
N LYS A 50 -7.84 10.25 -20.13
CA LYS A 50 -7.80 9.61 -18.80
C LYS A 50 -6.36 9.49 -18.30
N LEU A 51 -5.46 9.01 -19.15
CA LEU A 51 -4.03 8.91 -18.89
C LEU A 51 -3.42 10.27 -18.53
N VAL A 52 -3.63 11.28 -19.38
CA VAL A 52 -3.11 12.64 -19.16
C VAL A 52 -3.60 13.21 -17.84
N ARG A 53 -4.89 13.04 -17.49
CA ARG A 53 -5.42 13.51 -16.19
C ARG A 53 -4.75 12.84 -15.00
N ARG A 54 -4.45 11.53 -15.06
CA ARG A 54 -3.74 10.84 -13.98
C ARG A 54 -2.32 11.38 -13.81
N VAL A 55 -1.61 11.56 -14.92
CA VAL A 55 -0.24 12.12 -14.92
C VAL A 55 -0.23 13.55 -14.41
N GLN A 56 -1.17 14.39 -14.85
CA GLN A 56 -1.32 15.77 -14.35
C GLN A 56 -1.54 15.81 -12.83
N ARG A 57 -2.37 14.93 -12.29
CA ARG A 57 -2.59 14.81 -10.84
C ARG A 57 -1.36 14.33 -10.07
N GLY A 58 -0.48 13.56 -10.72
CA GLY A 58 0.78 13.09 -10.17
C GLY A 58 1.94 14.10 -10.23
N TYR A 59 1.84 15.10 -11.10
CA TYR A 59 2.90 16.05 -11.38
C TYR A 59 2.94 17.18 -10.35
N THR A 60 4.09 17.43 -9.74
CA THR A 60 4.26 18.39 -8.63
C THR A 60 5.13 19.60 -8.99
N GLY A 61 5.32 19.85 -10.29
CA GLY A 61 6.22 20.89 -10.80
C GLY A 61 7.66 20.47 -10.63
N ARG A 62 8.48 21.31 -9.99
CA ARG A 62 9.92 21.05 -9.76
C ARG A 62 10.21 19.76 -9.00
N GLY A 63 9.28 19.23 -8.22
CA GLY A 63 9.47 17.96 -7.50
C GLY A 63 9.45 16.73 -8.42
N SER A 64 8.84 16.85 -9.59
CA SER A 64 8.71 15.79 -10.60
C SER A 64 9.90 15.79 -11.57
N PRO A 65 10.13 14.66 -12.27
CA PRO A 65 11.13 14.59 -13.33
C PRO A 65 10.76 15.52 -14.51
N ASP A 66 11.78 15.94 -15.26
CA ASP A 66 11.59 16.79 -16.45
C ASP A 66 11.04 16.00 -17.64
N ILE A 67 11.36 14.71 -17.72
CA ILE A 67 10.87 13.77 -18.74
C ILE A 67 10.14 12.62 -18.03
N SER A 68 8.92 12.34 -18.47
CA SER A 68 8.15 11.17 -18.05
C SER A 68 7.91 10.26 -19.23
N LEU A 69 8.25 8.99 -19.09
CA LEU A 69 8.11 7.99 -20.14
C LEU A 69 6.93 7.07 -19.82
N ILE A 70 6.03 6.94 -20.79
CA ILE A 70 4.85 6.07 -20.69
C ILE A 70 4.93 5.05 -21.81
N PRO A 71 5.46 3.85 -21.54
CA PRO A 71 5.50 2.80 -22.55
C PRO A 71 4.09 2.35 -22.96
N THR A 72 3.94 1.90 -24.20
CA THR A 72 2.73 1.22 -24.64
C THR A 72 2.53 -0.05 -23.82
N ALA A 73 1.34 -0.24 -23.25
CA ALA A 73 1.05 -1.46 -22.49
C ALA A 73 1.21 -2.72 -23.39
N PRO A 74 1.73 -3.84 -22.86
CA PRO A 74 2.15 -4.09 -21.48
C PRO A 74 3.64 -3.84 -21.21
N ASN A 75 4.35 -3.11 -22.08
CA ASN A 75 5.76 -2.78 -21.86
C ASN A 75 5.94 -1.89 -20.62
N TYR A 76 7.07 -2.01 -19.93
CA TYR A 76 7.31 -1.28 -18.68
C TYR A 76 8.77 -0.96 -18.45
N ILE A 77 9.04 0.00 -17.56
CA ILE A 77 10.40 0.31 -17.11
C ILE A 77 10.71 -0.56 -15.90
N GLY A 78 11.70 -1.44 -16.02
CA GLY A 78 12.04 -2.42 -15.00
C GLY A 78 12.91 -3.55 -15.54
N THR A 79 12.97 -4.67 -14.82
CA THR A 79 13.76 -5.85 -15.21
C THR A 79 12.86 -7.02 -15.59
N THR A 80 13.42 -8.05 -16.24
CA THR A 80 12.71 -9.29 -16.58
C THR A 80 12.48 -10.19 -15.37
N GLU A 81 13.34 -10.09 -14.35
CA GLU A 81 13.36 -10.98 -13.18
C GLU A 81 12.54 -10.44 -12.00
N MET A 82 12.40 -9.12 -11.88
CA MET A 82 11.59 -8.47 -10.85
C MET A 82 10.59 -7.52 -11.54
N PRO A 83 9.33 -7.95 -11.73
CA PRO A 83 8.32 -7.13 -12.36
C PRO A 83 8.12 -5.83 -11.57
N ALA A 84 8.12 -4.69 -12.26
CA ALA A 84 7.83 -3.42 -11.63
C ALA A 84 6.36 -3.33 -11.21
N HIS A 85 6.01 -2.40 -10.32
CA HIS A 85 4.62 -2.12 -9.93
C HIS A 85 4.19 -0.69 -10.26
N SER A 86 4.97 -0.03 -11.13
CA SER A 86 4.77 1.37 -11.50
C SER A 86 4.22 1.51 -12.92
N GLY A 87 3.25 2.41 -13.08
CA GLY A 87 2.77 2.84 -14.39
C GLY A 87 1.39 3.47 -14.33
N PRO A 88 0.90 4.01 -15.45
CA PRO A 88 -0.37 4.72 -15.45
C PRO A 88 -1.58 3.85 -15.87
N TRP A 89 -1.34 2.59 -16.21
CA TRP A 89 -2.36 1.71 -16.79
C TRP A 89 -3.44 1.31 -15.79
N ASP A 90 -4.63 1.04 -16.30
CA ASP A 90 -5.78 0.69 -15.45
C ASP A 90 -5.55 -0.53 -14.59
N PHE A 91 -4.90 -1.57 -15.11
CA PHE A 91 -4.70 -2.79 -14.34
C PHE A 91 -3.73 -2.60 -13.15
N LEU A 92 -2.89 -1.56 -13.14
CA LEU A 92 -2.12 -1.15 -11.96
C LEU A 92 -2.89 -0.14 -11.09
N ALA A 93 -3.69 0.72 -11.72
CA ALA A 93 -4.39 1.81 -11.04
C ALA A 93 -5.76 1.43 -10.47
N GLU A 94 -6.32 0.27 -10.83
CA GLU A 94 -7.59 -0.25 -10.33
C GLU A 94 -7.35 -1.15 -9.11
N VAL A 95 -7.86 -0.69 -7.97
CA VAL A 95 -7.66 -1.34 -6.67
C VAL A 95 -9.01 -1.69 -6.04
N PRO A 96 -9.09 -2.70 -5.16
CA PRO A 96 -10.31 -2.97 -4.42
C PRO A 96 -10.61 -1.80 -3.47
N LEU A 97 -11.88 -1.58 -3.16
CA LEU A 97 -12.29 -0.77 -2.01
C LEU A 97 -13.49 -1.45 -1.36
N ALA A 98 -13.37 -1.76 -0.07
CA ALA A 98 -14.43 -2.30 0.75
C ALA A 98 -14.59 -1.46 2.02
N LEU A 99 -15.77 -0.90 2.24
CA LEU A 99 -16.14 -0.22 3.48
C LEU A 99 -17.08 -1.14 4.26
N TYR A 100 -16.86 -1.28 5.55
CA TYR A 100 -17.70 -2.08 6.43
C TYR A 100 -17.74 -1.51 7.84
N GLY A 101 -18.89 -1.60 8.50
CA GLY A 101 -19.08 -1.06 9.84
C GLY A 101 -20.56 -1.07 10.16
N PRO A 102 -21.07 -2.05 10.91
CA PRO A 102 -22.50 -2.14 11.21
C PRO A 102 -23.00 -0.86 11.90
N GLY A 103 -24.01 -0.21 11.34
CA GLY A 103 -24.54 1.08 11.81
C GLY A 103 -23.89 2.32 11.18
N PHE A 104 -22.68 2.19 10.64
CA PHE A 104 -21.93 3.30 10.03
C PHE A 104 -21.87 3.22 8.50
N ILE A 105 -21.83 2.00 7.95
CA ILE A 105 -21.73 1.72 6.51
C ILE A 105 -22.95 0.92 6.06
N ARG A 106 -23.51 1.30 4.90
CA ARG A 106 -24.63 0.59 4.26
C ARG A 106 -24.14 -0.74 3.69
N GLY A 107 -24.93 -1.81 3.89
CA GLY A 107 -24.70 -3.10 3.24
C GLY A 107 -25.27 -3.12 1.82
N ARG A 108 -24.60 -2.47 0.87
CA ARG A 108 -25.06 -2.38 -0.53
C ARG A 108 -24.40 -3.41 -1.46
N GLY A 109 -23.42 -4.16 -0.96
CA GLY A 109 -22.57 -4.97 -1.81
C GLY A 109 -21.73 -4.08 -2.74
N THR A 110 -21.46 -4.56 -3.96
CA THR A 110 -20.70 -3.81 -4.95
C THR A 110 -21.60 -2.84 -5.72
N ILE A 111 -21.23 -1.56 -5.75
CA ILE A 111 -21.94 -0.50 -6.47
C ILE A 111 -21.14 0.03 -7.65
N ASP A 112 -21.84 0.39 -8.72
CA ASP A 112 -21.28 0.97 -9.94
C ASP A 112 -21.11 2.50 -9.78
N ARG A 113 -20.19 2.89 -8.89
CA ARG A 113 -19.83 4.29 -8.64
C ARG A 113 -18.32 4.45 -8.76
N ARG A 114 -17.90 5.61 -9.25
CA ARG A 114 -16.47 5.98 -9.30
C ARG A 114 -16.00 6.42 -7.92
N ALA A 115 -14.87 5.88 -7.50
CA ALA A 115 -14.16 6.32 -6.30
C ALA A 115 -12.67 6.49 -6.63
N THR A 116 -12.00 7.35 -5.89
CA THR A 116 -10.56 7.54 -5.96
C THR A 116 -9.90 7.40 -4.59
N MET A 117 -8.58 7.21 -4.56
CA MET A 117 -7.85 7.17 -3.28
C MET A 117 -8.03 8.46 -2.46
N ALA A 118 -8.16 9.60 -3.14
CA ALA A 118 -8.40 10.89 -2.51
C ALA A 118 -9.74 10.96 -1.75
N ASP A 119 -10.70 10.08 -2.06
CA ASP A 119 -12.02 10.07 -1.44
C ASP A 119 -12.03 9.48 -0.02
N LEU A 120 -10.94 8.80 0.40
CA LEU A 120 -10.90 8.08 1.68
C LEU A 120 -10.88 9.05 2.88
N ALA A 121 -9.93 9.98 2.94
CA ALA A 121 -9.86 10.96 4.03
C ALA A 121 -11.15 11.78 4.23
N PRO A 122 -11.77 12.42 3.21
CA PRO A 122 -13.04 13.12 3.41
C PRO A 122 -14.17 12.20 3.87
N THR A 123 -14.19 10.93 3.42
CA THR A 123 -15.19 9.95 3.87
C THR A 123 -14.98 9.57 5.34
N GLN A 124 -13.74 9.39 5.77
CA GLN A 124 -13.38 9.16 7.18
C GLN A 124 -13.70 10.38 8.04
N ALA A 125 -13.37 11.59 7.58
CA ALA A 125 -13.72 12.84 8.25
C ALA A 125 -15.23 12.95 8.49
N ARG A 126 -16.04 12.59 7.48
CA ARG A 126 -17.50 12.55 7.64
C ARG A 126 -17.95 11.50 8.65
N LEU A 127 -17.35 10.31 8.64
CA LEU A 127 -17.68 9.22 9.57
C LEU A 127 -17.45 9.62 11.02
N ILE A 128 -16.36 10.33 11.31
CA ILE A 128 -15.98 10.75 12.67
C ILE A 128 -16.61 12.09 13.10
N GLY A 129 -17.44 12.71 12.24
CA GLY A 129 -18.05 14.01 12.51
C GLY A 129 -17.04 15.17 12.55
N PHE A 130 -15.98 15.09 11.73
CA PHE A 130 -14.99 16.16 11.60
C PHE A 130 -15.36 17.15 10.48
N ASP A 131 -16.23 18.10 10.82
CA ASP A 131 -16.77 19.09 9.86
C ASP A 131 -15.75 20.17 9.43
N ARG A 132 -14.61 20.28 10.12
CA ARG A 132 -13.53 21.23 9.77
C ARG A 132 -12.62 20.71 8.65
N TRP A 133 -12.94 19.56 8.06
CA TRP A 133 -12.19 19.02 6.94
C TRP A 133 -12.11 20.03 5.78
N PRO A 134 -10.89 20.43 5.34
CA PRO A 134 -10.75 21.37 4.24
C PRO A 134 -11.26 20.74 2.93
N GLY A 135 -11.74 21.57 2.00
CA GLY A 135 -11.97 21.11 0.64
C GLY A 135 -10.66 20.57 0.03
N ARG A 136 -10.68 19.31 -0.41
CA ARG A 136 -9.55 18.63 -1.06
C ARG A 136 -9.98 18.09 -2.43
N ASP A 137 -9.08 17.34 -3.08
CA ASP A 137 -9.33 16.75 -4.39
C ASP A 137 -10.39 15.64 -4.35
N GLY A 138 -10.47 14.91 -3.23
CA GLY A 138 -11.46 13.86 -3.01
C GLY A 138 -12.81 14.35 -2.50
N ARG A 139 -13.80 13.48 -2.63
CA ARG A 139 -15.19 13.71 -2.17
C ARG A 139 -15.61 12.66 -1.14
N VAL A 140 -16.62 13.00 -0.35
CA VAL A 140 -17.27 12.04 0.54
C VAL A 140 -18.00 10.98 -0.28
N LEU A 141 -17.78 9.70 0.05
CA LEU A 141 -18.49 8.56 -0.53
C LEU A 141 -19.86 8.34 0.14
N GLU A 142 -20.76 9.32 0.01
CA GLU A 142 -22.10 9.35 0.64
C GLU A 142 -22.97 8.11 0.32
N ASP A 143 -22.72 7.47 -0.82
CA ASP A 143 -23.44 6.27 -1.22
C ASP A 143 -23.18 5.08 -0.27
N ALA A 144 -22.00 5.05 0.37
CA ALA A 144 -21.57 4.01 1.29
C ALA A 144 -21.99 4.29 2.75
N LEU A 145 -22.12 5.54 3.16
CA LEU A 145 -22.36 5.90 4.56
C LEU A 145 -23.82 5.66 4.97
N ALA A 146 -24.06 5.06 6.14
CA ALA A 146 -25.39 4.95 6.72
C ALA A 146 -25.96 6.35 7.02
N LYS A 147 -27.28 6.49 6.99
CA LYS A 147 -27.91 7.76 7.40
C LYS A 147 -27.81 7.88 8.92
N GLY A 148 -27.13 8.93 9.40
CA GLY A 148 -27.21 9.43 10.77
C GLY A 148 -27.04 8.36 11.87
N PRO A 149 -25.82 7.84 12.10
CA PRO A 149 -25.58 7.12 13.34
C PRO A 149 -25.79 8.07 14.53
N GLU A 150 -26.37 7.59 15.63
CA GLU A 150 -26.62 8.40 16.84
C GLU A 150 -25.33 9.00 17.43
N ALA A 151 -24.21 8.32 17.21
CA ALA A 151 -22.86 8.78 17.54
C ALA A 151 -21.86 8.28 16.49
N PRO A 152 -20.72 8.95 16.30
CA PRO A 152 -19.61 8.44 15.48
C PRO A 152 -19.09 7.05 15.93
N PRO A 153 -18.38 6.30 15.07
CA PRO A 153 -17.65 5.11 15.51
C PRO A 153 -16.53 5.52 16.46
N ARG A 154 -16.22 4.67 17.45
CA ARG A 154 -15.07 4.85 18.35
C ARG A 154 -13.73 4.65 17.68
N ALA A 155 -13.69 3.92 16.56
CA ALA A 155 -12.48 3.76 15.77
C ALA A 155 -12.82 3.64 14.28
N VAL A 156 -12.00 4.25 13.44
CA VAL A 156 -11.98 4.02 12.00
C VAL A 156 -10.64 3.40 11.63
N VAL A 157 -10.67 2.17 11.12
CA VAL A 157 -9.48 1.42 10.72
C VAL A 157 -9.39 1.42 9.19
N THR A 158 -8.24 1.77 8.65
CA THR A 158 -7.95 1.70 7.21
C THR A 158 -6.82 0.72 6.97
N ILE A 159 -7.07 -0.28 6.13
CA ILE A 159 -6.11 -1.33 5.78
C ILE A 159 -5.75 -1.20 4.30
N VAL A 160 -4.46 -1.14 4.02
CA VAL A 160 -3.89 -1.19 2.67
C VAL A 160 -3.18 -2.52 2.50
N TRP A 161 -3.61 -3.33 1.53
CA TRP A 161 -2.86 -4.48 1.04
C TRP A 161 -1.95 -4.00 -0.09
N ASP A 162 -0.68 -3.78 0.21
CA ASP A 162 0.31 -3.28 -0.75
C ASP A 162 0.40 -4.22 -1.97
N GLY A 163 0.38 -3.67 -3.17
CA GLY A 163 0.33 -4.46 -4.41
C GLY A 163 -0.93 -5.32 -4.60
N GLY A 164 -1.92 -5.25 -3.71
CA GLY A 164 -3.14 -6.05 -3.70
C GLY A 164 -4.23 -5.62 -4.70
N GLY A 165 -3.85 -5.02 -5.83
CA GLY A 165 -4.77 -4.47 -6.82
C GLY A 165 -5.72 -5.50 -7.45
N ASN A 166 -6.74 -5.01 -8.15
CA ASN A 166 -7.80 -5.87 -8.70
C ASN A 166 -7.27 -6.92 -9.69
N ASN A 167 -6.18 -6.61 -10.40
CA ASN A 167 -5.56 -7.57 -11.30
C ASN A 167 -4.96 -8.77 -10.55
N VAL A 168 -4.34 -8.56 -9.38
CA VAL A 168 -3.81 -9.63 -8.52
C VAL A 168 -4.94 -10.44 -7.89
N LEU A 169 -5.95 -9.78 -7.33
CA LEU A 169 -7.09 -10.47 -6.72
C LEU A 169 -7.86 -11.36 -7.71
N ARG A 170 -7.93 -10.95 -8.98
CA ARG A 170 -8.54 -11.74 -10.06
C ARG A 170 -7.74 -13.00 -10.41
N GLN A 171 -6.42 -13.01 -10.26
CA GLN A 171 -5.62 -14.23 -10.46
C GLN A 171 -5.88 -15.26 -9.36
N HIS A 172 -6.15 -14.79 -8.14
CA HIS A 172 -6.30 -15.65 -6.96
C HIS A 172 -7.70 -15.53 -6.32
N PRO A 173 -8.80 -15.81 -7.04
CA PRO A 173 -10.15 -15.54 -6.56
C PRO A 173 -10.52 -16.34 -5.30
N ARG A 174 -9.84 -17.46 -5.03
CA ARG A 174 -10.07 -18.31 -3.85
C ARG A 174 -9.24 -17.89 -2.64
N SER A 175 -8.35 -16.91 -2.76
CA SER A 175 -7.42 -16.53 -1.69
C SER A 175 -7.94 -15.44 -0.75
N TRP A 176 -9.05 -14.79 -1.06
CA TRP A 176 -9.60 -13.67 -0.27
C TRP A 176 -11.11 -13.80 0.05
N PRO A 177 -11.61 -14.96 0.51
CA PRO A 177 -13.04 -15.15 0.76
C PRO A 177 -13.61 -14.26 1.89
N TYR A 178 -12.81 -13.88 2.88
CA TYR A 178 -13.27 -12.99 3.94
C TYR A 178 -13.39 -11.54 3.48
N LEU A 179 -12.42 -11.01 2.72
CA LEU A 179 -12.55 -9.70 2.07
C LEU A 179 -13.80 -9.65 1.18
N ARG A 180 -14.09 -10.72 0.42
CA ARG A 180 -15.33 -10.82 -0.35
C ARG A 180 -16.57 -10.70 0.52
N THR A 181 -16.56 -11.33 1.70
CA THR A 181 -17.65 -11.22 2.68
C THR A 181 -17.81 -9.78 3.18
N ILE A 182 -16.70 -9.09 3.46
CA ILE A 182 -16.69 -7.66 3.85
C ILE A 182 -17.28 -6.80 2.73
N MET A 183 -16.89 -7.01 1.47
CA MET A 183 -17.43 -6.31 0.30
C MET A 183 -18.94 -6.53 0.13
N GLN A 184 -19.41 -7.77 0.33
CA GLN A 184 -20.83 -8.11 0.19
C GLN A 184 -21.70 -7.56 1.32
N ARG A 185 -21.20 -7.59 2.56
CA ARG A 185 -21.95 -7.11 3.74
C ARG A 185 -21.86 -5.61 3.94
N GLY A 186 -20.84 -4.97 3.39
CA GLY A 186 -20.62 -3.53 3.42
C GLY A 186 -20.97 -2.87 2.09
N THR A 187 -20.21 -1.84 1.73
CA THR A 187 -20.25 -1.21 0.40
C THR A 187 -18.89 -1.32 -0.25
N SER A 188 -18.86 -1.77 -1.51
CA SER A 188 -17.66 -1.84 -2.33
C SER A 188 -17.86 -1.13 -3.66
N PHE A 189 -16.80 -0.59 -4.26
CA PHE A 189 -16.87 0.21 -5.48
C PHE A 189 -16.28 -0.56 -6.66
N ALA A 190 -17.09 -0.81 -7.70
CA ALA A 190 -16.62 -1.49 -8.91
C ALA A 190 -15.59 -0.66 -9.69
N ASN A 191 -15.69 0.68 -9.61
CA ASN A 191 -14.80 1.61 -10.30
C ASN A 191 -13.95 2.43 -9.32
N MET A 192 -13.23 1.72 -8.45
CA MET A 192 -12.20 2.33 -7.61
C MET A 192 -10.88 2.41 -8.37
N THR A 193 -10.25 3.58 -8.38
CA THR A 193 -8.91 3.78 -8.93
C THR A 193 -8.05 4.65 -8.02
N ILE A 194 -6.73 4.55 -8.12
CA ILE A 194 -5.81 5.45 -7.40
C ILE A 194 -6.13 6.92 -7.71
N GLY A 195 -6.40 7.23 -8.98
CA GLY A 195 -6.80 8.57 -9.43
C GLY A 195 -5.66 9.49 -9.87
N SER A 196 -4.41 9.10 -9.63
CA SER A 196 -3.17 9.76 -10.07
C SER A 196 -2.17 8.74 -10.64
N SER A 197 -1.06 9.21 -11.21
CA SER A 197 0.06 8.39 -11.70
C SER A 197 1.38 9.11 -11.42
N PRO A 198 2.45 8.43 -10.96
CA PRO A 198 2.61 6.98 -10.90
C PRO A 198 1.82 6.31 -9.76
N SER A 199 1.38 5.07 -10.01
CA SER A 199 0.73 4.19 -9.04
C SER A 199 1.74 3.51 -8.11
N VAL A 200 2.49 4.30 -7.32
CA VAL A 200 3.54 3.77 -6.44
C VAL A 200 3.28 4.13 -4.98
N THR A 201 3.81 3.34 -4.06
CA THR A 201 3.49 3.36 -2.63
C THR A 201 3.46 4.76 -1.99
N PRO A 202 4.53 5.58 -1.98
CA PRO A 202 4.53 6.86 -1.25
C PRO A 202 3.46 7.90 -1.67
N PRO A 203 3.30 8.26 -2.97
CA PRO A 203 2.26 9.20 -3.37
C PRO A 203 0.84 8.70 -3.08
N VAL A 204 0.59 7.40 -3.23
CA VAL A 204 -0.76 6.84 -3.04
C VAL A 204 -1.15 6.81 -1.56
N HIS A 205 -0.24 6.38 -0.69
CA HIS A 205 -0.45 6.42 0.77
C HIS A 205 -0.62 7.86 1.26
N THR A 206 0.12 8.83 0.70
CA THR A 206 -0.07 10.25 1.00
C THR A 206 -1.42 10.77 0.49
N THR A 207 -1.88 10.32 -0.69
CA THR A 207 -3.21 10.66 -1.21
C THR A 207 -4.33 10.15 -0.30
N LEU A 208 -4.17 8.93 0.23
CA LEU A 208 -5.11 8.33 1.19
C LEU A 208 -5.23 9.19 2.45
N GLY A 209 -4.09 9.57 3.06
CA GLY A 209 -4.07 10.32 4.32
C GLY A 209 -4.51 11.78 4.17
N THR A 210 -4.18 12.42 3.06
CA THR A 210 -4.47 13.86 2.82
C THR A 210 -5.79 14.14 2.11
N GLY A 211 -6.36 13.13 1.44
CA GLY A 211 -7.48 13.30 0.51
C GLY A 211 -7.17 14.19 -0.70
N ALA A 212 -5.89 14.43 -0.96
CA ALA A 212 -5.38 15.28 -2.03
C ALA A 212 -4.53 14.44 -2.99
N PHE A 213 -4.38 14.82 -4.25
CA PHE A 213 -3.46 14.17 -5.19
C PHE A 213 -2.03 14.73 -5.06
N PRO A 214 -1.01 14.08 -5.66
CA PRO A 214 0.37 14.56 -5.62
C PRO A 214 0.58 16.02 -5.97
N ALA A 215 -0.12 16.51 -7.00
CA ALA A 215 -0.07 17.93 -7.40
C ALA A 215 -0.34 18.89 -6.22
N THR A 216 -1.14 18.44 -5.24
CA THR A 216 -1.50 19.18 -4.03
C THR A 216 -0.58 18.83 -2.85
N HIS A 217 -0.44 17.54 -2.49
CA HIS A 217 0.33 17.15 -1.30
C HIS A 217 1.85 17.16 -1.49
N GLY A 218 2.34 17.22 -2.74
CA GLY A 218 3.75 17.45 -3.06
C GLY A 218 4.64 16.22 -3.10
N ILE A 219 4.10 15.00 -2.95
CA ILE A 219 4.86 13.74 -3.02
C ILE A 219 4.60 13.10 -4.39
N PRO A 220 5.52 13.19 -5.37
CA PRO A 220 5.25 12.80 -6.76
C PRO A 220 5.44 11.30 -7.07
N ALA A 221 6.42 10.65 -6.45
CA ALA A 221 6.90 9.32 -6.83
C ALA A 221 7.78 8.72 -5.71
N LEU A 222 8.48 7.62 -6.02
CA LEU A 222 9.48 6.99 -5.14
C LEU A 222 10.68 7.89 -4.82
N LYS A 223 10.95 8.88 -5.67
CA LYS A 223 11.95 9.93 -5.47
C LYS A 223 11.34 11.27 -5.83
N LEU A 224 11.81 12.33 -5.17
CA LEU A 224 11.46 13.70 -5.53
C LEU A 224 12.72 14.55 -5.63
N ARG A 225 12.67 15.53 -6.55
CA ARG A 225 13.72 16.53 -6.70
C ARG A 225 13.53 17.64 -5.68
N THR A 226 14.56 17.87 -4.86
CA THR A 226 14.61 18.94 -3.87
C THR A 226 14.98 20.29 -4.52
N ARG A 227 14.93 21.38 -3.74
CA ARG A 227 15.25 22.73 -4.24
C ARG A 227 16.71 22.90 -4.63
N ASP A 228 17.60 22.16 -3.98
CA ASP A 228 19.03 22.02 -4.27
C ASP A 228 19.32 20.95 -5.35
N ASN A 229 18.30 20.57 -6.14
CA ASN A 229 18.40 19.63 -7.27
C ASN A 229 18.86 18.20 -6.92
N ARG A 230 18.80 17.79 -5.64
CA ARG A 230 19.04 16.40 -5.26
C ARG A 230 17.79 15.56 -5.44
N TYR A 231 17.95 14.31 -5.86
CA TYR A 231 16.88 13.32 -5.87
C TYR A 231 16.93 12.53 -4.57
N VAL A 232 15.90 12.69 -3.74
CA VAL A 232 15.83 12.06 -2.40
C VAL A 232 14.60 11.19 -2.26
N ASP A 233 14.64 10.26 -1.31
CA ASP A 233 13.43 9.61 -0.83
C ASP A 233 12.49 10.65 -0.19
N PRO A 234 11.18 10.68 -0.51
CA PRO A 234 10.26 11.62 0.10
C PRO A 234 10.18 11.52 1.63
N PHE A 235 10.47 10.35 2.19
CA PHE A 235 10.38 10.06 3.62
C PHE A 235 11.76 9.74 4.24
N GLU A 236 12.85 10.10 3.55
CA GLU A 236 14.23 9.88 4.00
C GLU A 236 14.42 10.26 5.47
N GLY A 237 14.89 9.30 6.27
CA GLY A 237 15.10 9.51 7.70
C GLY A 237 13.84 9.34 8.55
N LEU A 238 12.83 8.62 8.05
CA LEU A 238 11.52 8.47 8.71
C LEU A 238 10.83 9.83 8.90
N ASP A 239 10.98 10.72 7.92
CA ASP A 239 10.58 12.13 8.01
C ASP A 239 9.46 12.47 7.00
N PRO A 240 8.23 12.68 7.47
CA PRO A 240 7.08 13.09 6.65
C PRO A 240 6.98 14.60 6.38
N GLY A 241 7.96 15.41 6.80
CA GLY A 241 7.93 16.88 6.72
C GLY A 241 7.85 17.46 5.30
N ARG A 242 8.00 16.62 4.26
CA ARG A 242 7.84 17.02 2.86
C ARG A 242 6.39 17.05 2.38
N ILE A 243 5.44 16.51 3.15
CA ILE A 243 4.00 16.60 2.84
C ILE A 243 3.57 18.07 3.00
N ARG A 244 3.01 18.65 1.95
CA ARG A 244 2.68 20.10 1.90
C ARG A 244 1.39 20.48 2.61
N VAL A 245 0.53 19.50 2.90
CA VAL A 245 -0.81 19.72 3.43
C VAL A 245 -1.12 18.68 4.51
N GLY A 246 -1.78 19.09 5.59
CA GLY A 246 -2.08 18.19 6.70
C GLY A 246 -2.96 17.01 6.29
N THR A 247 -2.67 15.85 6.87
CA THR A 247 -3.47 14.62 6.75
C THR A 247 -4.76 14.73 7.57
N LEU A 248 -5.65 13.74 7.44
CA LEU A 248 -6.78 13.62 8.36
C LEU A 248 -6.35 13.46 9.80
N ALA A 249 -5.34 12.63 10.08
CA ALA A 249 -4.82 12.44 11.43
C ALA A 249 -4.31 13.77 12.02
N ASP A 250 -3.37 14.46 11.36
CA ASP A 250 -2.81 15.74 11.83
C ASP A 250 -3.90 16.80 12.11
N LEU A 251 -4.88 16.91 11.21
CA LEU A 251 -5.90 17.95 11.29
C LEU A 251 -6.97 17.63 12.34
N TYR A 252 -7.40 16.38 12.42
CA TYR A 252 -8.43 15.94 13.34
C TYR A 252 -7.91 15.90 14.77
N ASP A 253 -6.73 15.33 14.97
CA ASP A 253 -6.11 15.17 16.28
C ASP A 253 -5.91 16.52 16.97
N LYS A 254 -5.23 17.44 16.28
CA LYS A 254 -5.10 18.85 16.68
C LYS A 254 -6.45 19.51 17.00
N ALA A 255 -7.46 19.30 16.16
CA ALA A 255 -8.76 19.93 16.35
C ALA A 255 -9.53 19.39 17.57
N LYS A 256 -9.17 18.20 18.05
CA LYS A 256 -9.68 17.58 19.26
C LYS A 256 -8.77 17.76 20.48
N GLY A 257 -7.72 18.55 20.33
CA GLY A 257 -6.77 18.86 21.40
C GLY A 257 -5.89 17.67 21.75
N ASN A 258 -5.46 16.91 20.74
CA ASN A 258 -4.54 15.78 20.85
C ASN A 258 -5.06 14.69 21.80
N ARG A 259 -6.38 14.46 21.73
CA ARG A 259 -7.12 13.48 22.53
C ARG A 259 -7.39 12.17 21.79
N PRO A 260 -7.76 12.19 20.50
CA PRO A 260 -7.86 10.96 19.73
C PRO A 260 -6.52 10.23 19.71
N VAL A 261 -6.57 8.91 19.62
CA VAL A 261 -5.40 8.14 19.20
C VAL A 261 -5.41 8.08 17.68
N THR A 262 -4.44 8.72 17.04
CA THR A 262 -4.19 8.50 15.60
C THR A 262 -2.94 7.64 15.45
N GLY A 263 -3.10 6.42 14.94
CA GLY A 263 -2.03 5.42 14.93
C GLY A 263 -1.70 4.93 13.52
N ALA A 264 -0.45 4.54 13.30
CA ALA A 264 -0.03 3.87 12.07
C ALA A 264 0.81 2.62 12.35
N PHE A 265 0.51 1.56 11.59
CA PHE A 265 1.29 0.33 11.55
C PHE A 265 1.62 -0.01 10.09
N GLY A 266 2.88 0.09 9.70
CA GLY A 266 3.31 -0.23 8.34
C GLY A 266 4.63 -1.00 8.32
N ALA A 267 5.23 -1.16 7.14
CA ALA A 267 6.53 -1.80 6.97
C ALA A 267 7.68 -0.81 6.74
N VAL A 268 7.49 0.11 5.79
CA VAL A 268 8.48 1.11 5.38
C VAL A 268 7.99 2.54 5.61
N ASP A 269 8.91 3.49 5.56
CA ASP A 269 8.69 4.92 5.81
C ASP A 269 7.69 5.59 4.85
N TRP A 270 7.54 5.08 3.63
CA TRP A 270 6.52 5.55 2.68
C TRP A 270 5.08 5.51 3.22
N HIS A 271 4.82 4.65 4.22
CA HIS A 271 3.51 4.54 4.87
C HIS A 271 3.21 5.71 5.82
N LEU A 272 4.21 6.48 6.23
CA LEU A 272 4.03 7.70 7.02
C LEU A 272 3.13 8.71 6.30
N GLY A 273 3.02 8.63 4.96
CA GLY A 273 2.06 9.42 4.18
C GLY A 273 0.60 9.26 4.60
N MET A 274 0.22 8.12 5.21
CA MET A 274 -1.16 7.92 5.69
C MET A 274 -1.47 8.75 6.96
N ILE A 275 -0.49 8.88 7.86
CA ILE A 275 -0.68 9.50 9.18
C ILE A 275 -0.23 10.96 9.22
N GLY A 276 0.83 11.35 8.53
CA GLY A 276 1.23 12.75 8.45
C GLY A 276 2.48 13.06 9.26
N GLN A 277 2.47 14.14 10.04
CA GLN A 277 3.67 14.73 10.65
C GLN A 277 3.74 14.61 12.17
N GLY A 278 2.70 14.11 12.84
CA GLY A 278 2.69 13.93 14.30
C GLY A 278 3.05 15.23 15.01
N SER A 279 4.04 15.20 15.93
CA SER A 279 4.39 16.38 16.72
C SER A 279 5.15 17.46 15.95
N ASP A 280 5.61 17.17 14.73
CA ASP A 280 6.19 18.20 13.84
C ASP A 280 5.11 19.04 13.17
N TRP A 281 3.87 18.53 13.07
CA TRP A 281 2.73 19.34 12.66
C TRP A 281 2.48 20.44 13.69
N PRO A 282 2.29 21.72 13.29
CA PRO A 282 2.11 22.80 14.25
C PRO A 282 0.95 22.56 15.23
N GLY A 283 1.27 22.27 16.49
CA GLY A 283 0.31 21.98 17.56
C GLY A 283 -0.12 20.52 17.68
N GLY A 284 0.47 19.61 16.92
CA GLY A 284 0.30 18.15 17.10
C GLY A 284 1.12 17.61 18.27
N ASP A 285 0.93 16.34 18.60
CA ASP A 285 1.71 15.59 19.57
C ASP A 285 2.24 14.26 18.98
N ARG A 286 2.84 13.43 19.82
CA ARG A 286 3.52 12.20 19.37
C ARG A 286 2.55 11.04 19.30
N ASP A 287 1.96 10.87 18.12
CA ASP A 287 1.12 9.74 17.77
C ASP A 287 1.87 8.40 17.76
N PRO A 288 1.21 7.27 18.11
CA PRO A 288 1.83 5.95 18.06
C PRO A 288 2.05 5.47 16.62
N VAL A 289 3.31 5.21 16.26
CA VAL A 289 3.68 4.69 14.93
C VAL A 289 4.65 3.53 15.08
N VAL A 290 4.36 2.43 14.37
CA VAL A 290 5.25 1.28 14.21
C VAL A 290 5.49 1.00 12.74
N LEU A 291 6.76 0.94 12.35
CA LEU A 291 7.23 0.40 11.09
C LEU A 291 7.94 -0.93 11.35
N LEU A 292 7.47 -2.01 10.72
CA LEU A 292 8.04 -3.35 10.82
C LEU A 292 8.98 -3.59 9.64
N ASN A 293 10.28 -3.47 9.87
CA ASN A 293 11.27 -3.56 8.81
C ASN A 293 11.40 -5.00 8.25
N TYR A 294 12.22 -5.17 7.22
CA TYR A 294 12.47 -6.47 6.59
C TYR A 294 13.09 -7.52 7.53
N LEU A 295 13.71 -7.08 8.63
CA LEU A 295 14.27 -7.92 9.69
C LEU A 295 13.25 -8.29 10.77
N ALA A 296 12.00 -7.84 10.63
CA ALA A 296 10.93 -8.02 11.60
C ALA A 296 11.12 -7.25 12.93
N GLU A 297 11.91 -6.18 12.90
CA GLU A 297 12.16 -5.27 14.02
C GLU A 297 11.20 -4.08 13.95
N THR A 298 10.80 -3.55 15.11
CA THR A 298 9.92 -2.37 15.17
C THR A 298 10.74 -1.09 15.21
N LEU A 299 10.35 -0.12 14.39
CA LEU A 299 11.03 1.16 14.22
C LEU A 299 10.01 2.31 14.21
N SER A 300 10.45 3.49 14.61
CA SER A 300 9.69 4.74 14.48
C SER A 300 10.63 5.95 14.55
N ASN A 301 10.15 7.11 14.12
CA ASN A 301 10.83 8.37 14.39
C ASN A 301 10.39 8.90 15.76
N GLU A 302 11.06 8.48 16.84
CA GLU A 302 10.66 8.80 18.22
C GLU A 302 10.77 10.29 18.60
N ALA A 303 11.39 11.11 17.72
CA ALA A 303 11.37 12.56 17.86
C ALA A 303 9.98 13.15 17.58
N ILE A 304 9.19 12.53 16.70
CA ILE A 304 7.87 13.04 16.26
C ILE A 304 6.71 12.06 16.50
N TYR A 305 7.02 10.81 16.83
CA TYR A 305 6.06 9.74 17.14
C TYR A 305 6.41 9.06 18.46
N THR A 306 5.49 8.23 18.94
CA THR A 306 5.73 7.28 20.03
C THR A 306 5.90 5.87 19.45
N LEU A 307 6.86 5.09 19.95
CA LEU A 307 7.03 3.68 19.60
C LEU A 307 6.51 2.78 20.75
N PRO A 308 5.33 2.16 20.62
CA PRO A 308 4.83 1.23 21.63
C PRO A 308 5.69 -0.03 21.73
N ALA A 309 5.97 -0.50 22.95
CA ALA A 309 6.74 -1.71 23.21
C ALA A 309 5.91 -2.98 22.94
N ILE A 310 5.89 -3.44 21.68
CA ILE A 310 5.04 -4.53 21.23
C ILE A 310 5.78 -5.75 20.66
N GLU A 311 7.10 -5.69 20.56
CA GLU A 311 7.92 -6.74 19.95
C GLU A 311 7.71 -8.12 20.56
N ASP A 312 7.81 -9.16 19.72
CA ASP A 312 7.65 -10.55 20.12
C ASP A 312 8.41 -11.53 19.19
N PRO A 313 9.75 -11.54 19.22
CA PRO A 313 10.54 -12.39 18.32
C PRO A 313 10.20 -13.89 18.42
N ALA A 314 9.78 -14.34 19.61
CA ALA A 314 9.35 -15.72 19.82
C ALA A 314 8.08 -16.07 19.00
N ALA A 315 7.15 -15.12 18.85
CA ALA A 315 5.99 -15.32 18.00
C ALA A 315 6.38 -15.46 16.51
N LEU A 316 7.37 -14.69 16.02
CA LEU A 316 7.85 -14.84 14.64
C LEU A 316 8.42 -16.24 14.39
N ALA A 317 9.24 -16.75 15.31
CA ALA A 317 9.76 -18.12 15.22
C ALA A 317 8.60 -19.14 15.14
N GLY A 318 7.62 -19.04 16.05
CA GLY A 318 6.47 -19.95 16.03
C GLY A 318 5.62 -19.87 14.76
N TYR A 319 5.44 -18.69 14.15
CA TYR A 319 4.74 -18.58 12.86
C TYR A 319 5.57 -19.10 11.68
N THR A 320 6.90 -19.05 11.79
CA THR A 320 7.82 -19.61 10.79
C THR A 320 7.77 -21.14 10.85
N ASP A 321 7.91 -21.74 12.04
CA ASP A 321 7.80 -23.18 12.26
C ASP A 321 6.43 -23.72 11.82
N ALA A 322 5.35 -22.96 12.06
CA ALA A 322 4.01 -23.33 11.63
C ALA A 322 3.79 -23.22 10.10
N LEU A 323 4.60 -22.43 9.40
CA LEU A 323 4.60 -22.38 7.94
C LEU A 323 5.41 -23.55 7.36
N ASP A 324 6.59 -23.78 7.93
CA ASP A 324 7.53 -24.87 7.63
C ASP A 324 6.85 -26.24 7.73
N ALA A 325 6.21 -26.52 8.88
CA ALA A 325 5.52 -27.78 9.17
C ALA A 325 4.34 -28.16 8.26
N ARG A 326 3.99 -27.39 7.23
CA ARG A 326 2.83 -27.64 6.37
C ARG A 326 3.01 -28.81 5.40
N ASP A 327 4.25 -29.12 5.02
CA ASP A 327 4.57 -30.32 4.24
C ASP A 327 4.89 -31.54 5.13
N GLY A 328 4.96 -31.34 6.45
CA GLY A 328 5.20 -32.37 7.45
C GLY A 328 6.63 -32.41 7.97
N GLU A 329 7.51 -31.51 7.52
CA GLU A 329 8.91 -31.43 7.95
C GLU A 329 9.18 -30.09 8.67
N LEU A 330 10.29 -30.03 9.43
CA LEU A 330 10.77 -28.80 10.08
C LEU A 330 12.20 -28.56 9.62
N ASP A 331 12.35 -28.20 8.36
CA ASP A 331 13.63 -28.06 7.65
C ASP A 331 13.87 -26.63 7.13
N LEU A 332 13.08 -25.67 7.62
CA LEU A 332 13.05 -24.27 7.19
C LEU A 332 12.70 -24.11 5.70
N GLN A 333 11.88 -24.99 5.15
CA GLN A 333 11.42 -24.88 3.76
C GLN A 333 9.96 -24.46 3.69
N TRP A 334 9.67 -23.62 2.70
CA TRP A 334 8.30 -23.38 2.28
C TRP A 334 8.25 -23.31 0.76
N ARG A 335 7.61 -24.30 0.13
CA ARG A 335 7.57 -24.45 -1.34
C ARG A 335 8.96 -24.53 -1.98
N GLY A 336 9.94 -25.07 -1.26
CA GLY A 336 11.33 -25.13 -1.70
C GLY A 336 12.09 -23.80 -1.58
N HIS A 337 11.53 -22.82 -0.85
CA HIS A 337 12.22 -21.59 -0.48
C HIS A 337 12.70 -21.67 0.97
N ASP A 338 13.95 -21.30 1.21
CA ASP A 338 14.57 -21.29 2.53
C ASP A 338 14.06 -20.13 3.40
N LEU A 339 13.28 -20.44 4.43
CA LEU A 339 12.74 -19.51 5.43
C LEU A 339 13.82 -18.93 6.37
N GLY A 340 15.03 -19.48 6.35
CA GLY A 340 16.21 -18.87 6.97
C GLY A 340 16.61 -17.56 6.29
N ILE A 341 16.33 -17.42 4.98
CA ILE A 341 16.58 -16.19 4.22
C ILE A 341 15.54 -15.13 4.59
N GLU A 342 16.02 -13.97 5.07
CA GLU A 342 15.18 -12.89 5.59
C GLU A 342 14.14 -12.40 4.58
N THR A 343 14.54 -12.19 3.32
CA THR A 343 13.64 -11.71 2.26
C THR A 343 12.56 -12.73 1.92
N VAL A 344 12.88 -14.02 1.90
CA VAL A 344 11.91 -15.10 1.71
C VAL A 344 10.94 -15.14 2.89
N ARG A 345 11.45 -15.13 4.12
CA ARG A 345 10.62 -15.14 5.34
C ARG A 345 9.70 -13.93 5.38
N TYR A 346 10.19 -12.75 5.03
CA TYR A 346 9.41 -11.52 4.98
C TYR A 346 8.26 -11.59 3.98
N ALA A 347 8.53 -12.05 2.76
CA ALA A 347 7.52 -12.19 1.71
C ALA A 347 6.58 -13.41 1.91
N SER A 348 6.64 -14.09 3.07
CA SER A 348 5.89 -15.32 3.33
C SER A 348 4.61 -15.12 4.16
N PRO A 349 3.71 -16.12 4.20
CA PRO A 349 2.57 -16.16 5.12
C PRO A 349 2.93 -16.03 6.61
N ALA A 350 4.15 -16.41 7.02
CA ALA A 350 4.59 -16.35 8.42
C ALA A 350 4.69 -14.89 8.88
N HIS A 351 5.28 -14.03 8.05
CA HIS A 351 5.42 -12.61 8.37
C HIS A 351 4.07 -11.90 8.43
N VAL A 352 3.10 -12.27 7.57
CA VAL A 352 1.73 -11.75 7.65
C VAL A 352 1.08 -12.08 9.00
N ALA A 353 1.27 -13.32 9.47
CA ALA A 353 0.73 -13.75 10.76
C ALA A 353 1.42 -13.04 11.93
N TYR A 354 2.74 -12.82 11.82
CA TYR A 354 3.52 -12.05 12.80
C TYR A 354 3.10 -10.59 12.85
N GLN A 355 2.97 -9.90 11.71
CA GLN A 355 2.48 -8.52 11.68
C GLN A 355 1.08 -8.42 12.29
N GLN A 356 0.17 -9.34 11.97
CA GLN A 356 -1.17 -9.35 12.58
C GLN A 356 -1.10 -9.54 14.11
N HIS A 357 -0.16 -10.35 14.60
CA HIS A 357 0.07 -10.53 16.03
C HIS A 357 0.53 -9.23 16.69
N LEU A 358 1.52 -8.55 16.11
CA LEU A 358 1.98 -7.26 16.60
C LEU A 358 0.90 -6.18 16.50
N LEU A 359 0.09 -6.17 15.46
CA LEU A 359 -1.03 -5.23 15.31
C LEU A 359 -2.06 -5.37 16.44
N GLU A 360 -2.35 -6.59 16.89
CA GLU A 360 -3.23 -6.81 18.04
C GLU A 360 -2.60 -6.29 19.35
N ARG A 361 -1.29 -6.43 19.50
CA ARG A 361 -0.54 -5.86 20.63
C ARG A 361 -0.51 -4.33 20.56
N PHE A 362 -0.36 -3.75 19.37
CA PHE A 362 -0.43 -2.32 19.13
C PHE A 362 -1.79 -1.76 19.57
N ILE A 363 -2.89 -2.32 19.07
CA ILE A 363 -4.26 -1.90 19.43
C ILE A 363 -4.48 -1.94 20.95
N ALA A 364 -3.95 -2.98 21.63
CA ALA A 364 -4.06 -3.10 23.07
C ALA A 364 -3.18 -2.08 23.83
N ALA A 365 -1.95 -1.83 23.36
CA ALA A 365 -1.01 -0.91 23.99
C ALA A 365 -1.40 0.57 23.80
N THR A 366 -2.12 0.89 22.73
CA THR A 366 -2.51 2.26 22.40
C THR A 366 -3.96 2.58 22.76
N HIS A 367 -4.69 1.65 23.38
CA HIS A 367 -6.05 1.89 23.89
C HIS A 367 -7.07 2.37 22.84
N ILE A 368 -6.91 1.93 21.58
CA ILE A 368 -7.77 2.37 20.48
C ILE A 368 -9.23 1.98 20.73
N GLY A 369 -10.13 2.96 20.63
CA GLY A 369 -11.57 2.84 20.72
C GLY A 369 -12.11 2.68 22.14
N GLU A 370 -11.31 2.96 23.17
CA GLU A 370 -11.72 2.84 24.57
C GLU A 370 -12.70 3.93 25.01
N ASP A 371 -12.53 5.16 24.52
CA ASP A 371 -13.37 6.30 24.87
C ASP A 371 -14.38 6.68 23.74
N PRO A 372 -15.26 7.69 23.95
CA PRO A 372 -16.23 8.10 22.92
C PRO A 372 -15.67 8.97 21.78
N ILE A 373 -14.42 9.42 21.85
CA ILE A 373 -13.75 10.17 20.79
C ILE A 373 -13.30 9.17 19.74
N PRO A 374 -13.66 9.36 18.46
CA PRO A 374 -13.21 8.47 17.39
C PRO A 374 -11.69 8.48 17.24
N ASP A 375 -11.10 7.30 17.19
CA ASP A 375 -9.69 7.08 16.88
C ASP A 375 -9.49 6.71 15.40
N LEU A 376 -8.28 6.93 14.89
CA LEU A 376 -7.89 6.61 13.51
C LEU A 376 -6.74 5.61 13.54
N LEU A 377 -6.86 4.51 12.79
CA LEU A 377 -5.78 3.53 12.67
C LEU A 377 -5.50 3.21 11.20
N TYR A 378 -4.28 3.48 10.75
CA TYR A 378 -3.82 3.18 9.41
C TYR A 378 -2.88 1.97 9.43
N VAL A 379 -3.18 0.95 8.62
CA VAL A 379 -2.43 -0.30 8.57
C VAL A 379 -2.02 -0.60 7.14
N ASN A 380 -0.74 -0.83 6.90
CA ASN A 380 -0.24 -1.38 5.64
C ASN A 380 0.22 -2.84 5.86
N PHE A 381 -0.22 -3.76 5.00
CA PHE A 381 0.38 -5.09 4.85
C PHE A 381 1.17 -5.14 3.55
N LYS A 382 2.50 -5.19 3.66
CA LYS A 382 3.40 -5.10 2.49
C LYS A 382 3.58 -6.42 1.73
N MET A 383 3.41 -7.56 2.39
CA MET A 383 3.91 -8.85 1.90
C MET A 383 3.32 -9.31 0.55
N THR A 384 2.12 -8.87 0.15
CA THR A 384 1.59 -9.17 -1.20
C THR A 384 2.44 -8.52 -2.30
N ASP A 385 2.92 -7.30 -2.06
CA ASP A 385 3.85 -6.58 -2.93
C ASP A 385 5.19 -7.33 -3.04
N ASP A 386 5.83 -7.64 -1.90
CA ASP A 386 7.11 -8.34 -1.89
C ASP A 386 7.01 -9.75 -2.48
N ALA A 387 5.91 -10.49 -2.25
CA ALA A 387 5.67 -11.77 -2.90
C ALA A 387 5.51 -11.63 -4.42
N GLY A 388 4.90 -10.54 -4.87
CA GLY A 388 4.79 -10.16 -6.27
C GLY A 388 6.15 -9.90 -6.91
N HIS A 389 7.04 -9.19 -6.20
CA HIS A 389 8.41 -8.95 -6.64
C HIS A 389 9.25 -10.24 -6.67
N SER A 390 9.15 -11.09 -5.65
CA SER A 390 9.95 -12.32 -5.53
C SER A 390 9.53 -13.42 -6.49
N TRP A 391 8.22 -13.61 -6.70
CA TRP A 391 7.70 -14.79 -7.41
C TRP A 391 6.67 -14.47 -8.50
N GLY A 392 6.21 -13.21 -8.59
CA GLY A 392 5.21 -12.75 -9.56
C GLY A 392 3.76 -12.82 -9.07
N MET A 393 2.94 -11.93 -9.63
CA MET A 393 1.53 -11.81 -9.25
C MET A 393 0.66 -13.06 -9.50
N THR A 394 1.09 -13.96 -10.39
CA THR A 394 0.35 -15.18 -10.76
C THR A 394 0.77 -16.42 -9.95
N SER A 395 1.77 -16.28 -9.07
CA SER A 395 2.40 -17.40 -8.38
C SER A 395 1.54 -17.99 -7.26
N PRO A 396 1.74 -19.28 -6.92
CA PRO A 396 1.10 -19.88 -5.76
C PRO A 396 1.58 -19.28 -4.42
N GLU A 397 2.79 -18.72 -4.36
CA GLU A 397 3.34 -17.98 -3.22
C GLU A 397 2.49 -16.72 -2.92
N THR A 398 2.25 -15.89 -3.94
CA THR A 398 1.36 -14.72 -3.86
C THR A 398 -0.04 -15.15 -3.43
N ALA A 399 -0.53 -16.29 -3.93
CA ALA A 399 -1.81 -16.85 -3.52
C ALA A 399 -1.85 -17.22 -2.03
N ASP A 400 -0.77 -17.77 -1.47
CA ASP A 400 -0.63 -18.14 -0.06
C ASP A 400 -0.54 -16.92 0.86
N VAL A 401 0.14 -15.87 0.42
CA VAL A 401 0.24 -14.59 1.14
C VAL A 401 -1.11 -13.89 1.20
N LEU A 402 -1.84 -13.82 0.07
CA LEU A 402 -3.22 -13.31 0.06
C LEU A 402 -4.14 -14.09 1.02
N ARG A 403 -4.01 -15.43 1.06
CA ARG A 403 -4.74 -16.27 2.03
C ARG A 403 -4.38 -15.91 3.47
N ALA A 404 -3.12 -15.59 3.75
CA ALA A 404 -2.69 -15.17 5.07
C ALA A 404 -3.27 -13.79 5.43
N GLN A 405 -3.26 -12.83 4.50
CA GLN A 405 -3.83 -11.49 4.70
C GLN A 405 -5.35 -11.53 4.89
N ASP A 406 -6.05 -12.40 4.17
CA ASP A 406 -7.50 -12.62 4.38
C ASP A 406 -7.81 -13.20 5.77
N ARG A 407 -6.99 -14.13 6.25
CA ARG A 407 -7.08 -14.65 7.63
C ARG A 407 -6.74 -13.57 8.67
N ALA A 408 -5.73 -12.74 8.41
CA ALA A 408 -5.34 -11.62 9.27
C ALA A 408 -6.49 -10.61 9.39
N LEU A 409 -7.11 -10.22 8.27
CA LEU A 409 -8.29 -9.37 8.23
C LEU A 409 -9.43 -9.93 9.10
N ARG A 410 -9.70 -11.24 9.00
CA ARG A 410 -10.70 -11.91 9.85
C ARG A 410 -10.34 -11.88 11.33
N ARG A 411 -9.05 -12.04 11.66
CA ARG A 411 -8.56 -11.99 13.04
C ARG A 411 -8.67 -10.57 13.60
N LEU A 412 -8.31 -9.57 12.82
CA LEU A 412 -8.44 -8.15 13.18
C LEU A 412 -9.88 -7.75 13.44
N VAL A 413 -10.84 -8.12 12.57
CA VAL A 413 -12.26 -7.83 12.80
C VAL A 413 -12.75 -8.42 14.13
N ARG A 414 -12.36 -9.66 14.45
CA ARG A 414 -12.67 -10.27 15.76
C ARG A 414 -11.97 -9.57 16.92
N SER A 415 -10.77 -9.05 16.70
CA SER A 415 -10.06 -8.25 17.71
C SER A 415 -10.79 -6.95 17.99
N LEU A 416 -11.18 -6.20 16.95
CA LEU A 416 -11.96 -4.97 17.07
C LEU A 416 -13.31 -5.19 17.78
N ASP A 417 -14.02 -6.28 17.45
CA ASP A 417 -15.26 -6.65 18.17
C ASP A 417 -15.02 -6.92 19.66
N ARG A 418 -13.84 -7.43 20.03
CA ARG A 418 -13.47 -7.73 21.42
C ARG A 418 -12.96 -6.49 22.18
N THR A 419 -12.11 -5.68 21.55
CA THR A 419 -11.43 -4.54 22.19
C THR A 419 -12.26 -3.27 22.08
N VAL A 420 -12.57 -2.84 20.86
CA VAL A 420 -13.39 -1.65 20.60
C VAL A 420 -14.85 -1.93 20.88
N GLY A 421 -15.33 -3.16 20.71
CA GLY A 421 -16.71 -3.58 20.92
C GLY A 421 -17.53 -3.65 19.62
N PRO A 422 -18.50 -4.57 19.54
CA PRO A 422 -19.26 -4.80 18.32
C PRO A 422 -20.08 -3.56 17.95
N LYS A 423 -20.12 -3.25 16.64
CA LYS A 423 -20.85 -2.08 16.10
C LYS A 423 -20.35 -0.73 16.65
N ARG A 424 -19.09 -0.65 17.11
CA ARG A 424 -18.46 0.60 17.57
C ARG A 424 -17.29 1.03 16.69
N TRP A 425 -17.01 0.34 15.60
CA TRP A 425 -15.90 0.63 14.69
C TRP A 425 -16.37 0.61 13.23
N ALA A 426 -15.63 1.31 12.38
CA ALA A 426 -15.74 1.23 10.92
C ALA A 426 -14.38 0.84 10.32
N LEU A 427 -14.42 0.22 9.14
CA LEU A 427 -13.28 -0.35 8.46
C LEU A 427 -13.30 0.00 6.98
N MET A 428 -12.15 0.38 6.45
CA MET A 428 -11.88 0.50 5.01
C MET A 428 -10.75 -0.45 4.64
N VAL A 429 -10.92 -1.24 3.57
CA VAL A 429 -9.86 -2.11 3.03
C VAL A 429 -9.65 -1.76 1.55
N THR A 430 -8.41 -1.47 1.17
CA THR A 430 -7.99 -1.10 -0.19
C THR A 430 -6.63 -1.69 -0.52
N ALA A 431 -6.15 -1.44 -1.74
CA ALA A 431 -4.73 -1.54 -2.11
C ALA A 431 -4.24 -0.16 -2.60
N ASP A 432 -2.93 0.04 -2.63
CA ASP A 432 -2.29 1.22 -3.18
C ASP A 432 -1.98 1.08 -4.68
N HIS A 433 -1.71 -0.13 -5.17
CA HIS A 433 -1.60 -0.43 -6.59
C HIS A 433 -1.79 -1.92 -6.92
N GLY A 434 -1.86 -2.24 -8.21
CA GLY A 434 -1.74 -3.59 -8.75
C GLY A 434 -0.28 -3.98 -9.01
N GLN A 435 -0.09 -5.06 -9.77
CA GLN A 435 1.25 -5.58 -10.10
C GLN A 435 1.43 -5.82 -11.60
N MET A 436 2.66 -5.76 -12.11
CA MET A 436 2.95 -6.20 -13.48
C MET A 436 3.09 -7.72 -13.52
N PRO A 437 2.49 -8.40 -14.50
CA PRO A 437 2.85 -9.77 -14.84
C PRO A 437 4.26 -9.82 -15.43
N TYR A 438 4.90 -10.98 -15.39
CA TYR A 438 6.19 -11.15 -16.06
C TYR A 438 6.10 -10.90 -17.58
N PRO A 439 7.20 -10.50 -18.24
CA PRO A 439 7.28 -10.41 -19.71
C PRO A 439 6.83 -11.70 -20.39
N ARG A 440 7.27 -12.85 -19.87
CA ARG A 440 6.90 -14.19 -20.38
C ARG A 440 5.40 -14.50 -20.27
N GLU A 441 4.66 -13.79 -19.41
CA GLU A 441 3.23 -13.97 -19.20
C GLU A 441 2.39 -12.97 -19.99
N SER A 442 2.88 -11.73 -20.13
CA SER A 442 2.16 -10.63 -20.79
C SER A 442 2.53 -10.42 -22.25
N GLY A 443 3.68 -10.94 -22.70
CA GLY A 443 4.29 -10.59 -23.97
C GLY A 443 4.87 -9.17 -24.00
N GLY A 444 4.94 -8.49 -22.85
CA GLY A 444 5.52 -7.14 -22.72
C GLY A 444 7.04 -7.14 -22.74
N TRP A 445 7.62 -6.01 -23.07
CA TRP A 445 9.06 -5.75 -23.00
C TRP A 445 9.42 -5.01 -21.71
N ALA A 446 10.41 -5.55 -20.97
CA ALA A 446 11.02 -4.88 -19.83
C ALA A 446 12.13 -3.93 -20.33
N ILE A 447 11.88 -2.63 -20.26
CA ILE A 447 12.82 -1.58 -20.64
C ILE A 447 13.75 -1.33 -19.44
N ALA A 448 15.05 -1.58 -19.63
CA ALA A 448 16.05 -1.36 -18.59
C ALA A 448 16.15 0.13 -18.24
N GLY A 449 15.60 0.51 -17.07
CA GLY A 449 15.53 1.91 -16.65
C GLY A 449 16.90 2.54 -16.41
N SER A 450 17.88 1.77 -15.93
CA SER A 450 19.25 2.23 -15.70
C SER A 450 19.98 2.55 -17.01
N GLU A 451 19.83 1.70 -18.03
CA GLU A 451 20.39 1.92 -19.36
C GLU A 451 19.74 3.14 -20.02
N LEU A 452 18.41 3.23 -19.96
CA LEU A 452 17.66 4.38 -20.46
C LEU A 452 18.07 5.69 -19.78
N GLN A 453 18.33 5.65 -18.48
CA GLN A 453 18.84 6.81 -17.74
C GLN A 453 20.27 7.16 -18.16
N ALA A 454 21.15 6.18 -18.32
CA ALA A 454 22.50 6.40 -18.80
C ALA A 454 22.53 7.02 -20.21
N ASP A 455 21.70 6.51 -21.12
CA ASP A 455 21.55 7.04 -22.47
C ASP A 455 21.00 8.46 -22.48
N ALA A 456 19.99 8.75 -21.65
CA ALA A 456 19.43 10.09 -21.51
C ALA A 456 20.48 11.07 -20.97
N ASN A 457 21.26 10.68 -19.96
CA ASN A 457 22.34 11.51 -19.43
C ASN A 457 23.42 11.74 -20.49
N ALA A 458 23.87 10.70 -21.21
CA ALA A 458 24.85 10.83 -22.28
C ALA A 458 24.38 11.76 -23.42
N ALA A 459 23.08 11.74 -23.72
CA ALA A 459 22.50 12.52 -24.81
C ALA A 459 22.12 13.96 -24.43
N LEU A 460 21.74 14.21 -23.17
CA LEU A 460 21.13 15.47 -22.74
C LEU A 460 21.94 16.23 -21.69
N ASP A 461 22.76 15.53 -20.89
CA ASP A 461 23.53 16.12 -19.82
C ASP A 461 24.91 16.55 -20.32
N HIS A 462 24.95 17.71 -20.97
CA HIS A 462 26.18 18.34 -21.43
C HIS A 462 26.84 19.24 -20.38
N THR A 463 26.31 19.24 -19.16
CA THR A 463 26.77 20.06 -18.05
C THR A 463 27.15 19.18 -16.87
N ASP A 464 28.45 18.95 -16.69
CA ASP A 464 28.99 18.21 -15.55
C ASP A 464 28.69 18.96 -14.24
N ASN A 465 27.60 18.58 -13.57
CA ASN A 465 27.14 19.17 -12.32
C ASN A 465 27.16 18.19 -11.14
N GLY A 466 27.86 17.06 -11.29
CA GLY A 466 28.10 16.06 -10.24
C GLY A 466 27.13 14.89 -10.31
#